data_AF-A0A1K1N574-F1
#
_entry.id   AF-A0A1K1N574-F1
#
_cell.length_a   1.000
_cell.length_b   1.000
_cell.length_c   1.000
_cell.angle_alpha   90.00
_cell.angle_beta   90.00
_cell.angle_gamma   90.00
#
_symmetry.space_group_name_H-M   'P 1'
#
loop_
_entity.id
_entity.type
_entity.pdbx_description
1 polymer ?
#
loop_
_entity_poly.entity_id
_entity_poly.type
_entity_poly.pdbx_seq_one_letter_code
_entity_poly.pdbx_strand_id
1 'polypeptide(L)'
;MSTLSLHRTPLRPFVDGLGALLASGANEARILDEGGALLAALVEHDDWLPDAFAQPDPARYRQYLLYLDPDERFSVVSFVWGPGQTTPIHNHTVWGLIGMLRGGEFSQPYRFDEAGKPVPAGEAVRLQPGEIEAVSPRIGDVHRVTNAFDDQVSISIHVYGANIGKVERAVYLDDGTVKPFVSGYSNA
;
A
#
# COMPACT_ATOMS: atom_id res chain seq x y z
N MET A 1 8.48 -5.03 22.26
CA MET A 1 7.20 -4.34 22.55
C MET A 1 6.09 -5.17 21.94
N SER A 2 5.10 -5.58 22.75
CA SER A 2 4.08 -6.57 22.36
C SER A 2 3.00 -5.98 21.45
N THR A 3 2.48 -6.79 20.53
CA THR A 3 1.27 -6.58 19.71
C THR A 3 0.06 -6.01 20.48
N LEU A 4 0.05 -6.16 21.82
CA LEU A 4 -0.94 -5.59 22.74
C LEU A 4 -1.12 -4.06 22.64
N SER A 5 -0.14 -3.29 22.13
CA SER A 5 -0.21 -1.82 22.09
C SER A 5 -1.10 -1.23 20.99
N LEU A 6 -1.40 -1.97 19.92
CA LEU A 6 -2.22 -1.46 18.80
C LEU A 6 -3.73 -1.53 19.09
N HIS A 7 -4.15 -2.25 20.13
CA HIS A 7 -5.58 -2.47 20.43
C HIS A 7 -6.32 -1.24 20.97
N ARG A 8 -5.63 -0.14 21.28
CA ARG A 8 -6.23 1.15 21.69
C ARG A 8 -6.02 2.26 20.66
N THR A 9 -5.66 1.91 19.44
CA THR A 9 -5.35 2.86 18.36
C THR A 9 -6.51 2.92 17.35
N PRO A 10 -6.64 4.04 16.59
CA PRO A 10 -7.51 4.15 15.41
C PRO A 10 -7.46 2.97 14.43
N LEU A 11 -6.36 2.20 14.40
CA LEU A 11 -6.24 0.98 13.61
C LEU A 11 -7.30 -0.08 13.96
N ARG A 12 -7.71 -0.19 15.24
CA ARG A 12 -8.66 -1.22 15.66
C ARG A 12 -10.06 -0.99 15.06
N PRO A 13 -10.67 0.19 15.19
CA PRO A 13 -11.91 0.52 14.46
C PRO A 13 -11.83 0.28 12.95
N PHE A 14 -10.70 0.64 12.32
CA PHE A 14 -10.49 0.38 10.90
C PHE A 14 -10.55 -1.12 10.56
N VAL A 15 -9.80 -1.95 11.30
CA VAL A 15 -9.75 -3.40 11.11
C VAL A 15 -11.11 -4.04 11.32
N ASP A 16 -11.83 -3.66 12.39
CA ASP A 16 -13.16 -4.20 12.68
C ASP A 16 -14.17 -3.78 11.60
N GLY A 17 -14.13 -2.53 11.14
CA GLY A 17 -15.01 -1.99 10.09
C GLY A 17 -14.78 -2.66 8.73
N LEU A 18 -13.52 -2.78 8.30
CA LEU A 18 -13.18 -3.45 7.06
C LEU A 18 -13.49 -4.96 7.13
N GLY A 19 -13.23 -5.59 8.27
CA GLY A 19 -13.60 -6.99 8.50
C GLY A 19 -15.10 -7.24 8.38
N ALA A 20 -15.93 -6.34 8.91
CA ALA A 20 -17.39 -6.39 8.77
C ALA A 20 -17.85 -6.16 7.32
N LEU A 21 -17.24 -5.19 6.61
CA LEU A 21 -17.52 -4.93 5.20
C LEU A 21 -17.25 -6.18 4.34
N LEU A 22 -16.11 -6.83 4.52
CA LEU A 22 -15.75 -8.06 3.80
C LEU A 22 -16.68 -9.22 4.16
N ALA A 23 -17.03 -9.38 5.45
CA ALA A 23 -17.95 -10.42 5.90
C ALA A 23 -19.38 -10.26 5.34
N SER A 24 -19.77 -9.04 4.93
CA SER A 24 -21.06 -8.79 4.28
C SER A 24 -21.16 -9.34 2.85
N GLY A 25 -20.06 -9.82 2.26
CA GLY A 25 -20.01 -10.23 0.87
C GLY A 25 -19.93 -9.05 -0.11
N ALA A 26 -19.39 -7.91 0.33
CA ALA A 26 -19.19 -6.74 -0.51
C ALA A 26 -18.36 -7.10 -1.77
N ASN A 27 -18.78 -6.58 -2.92
CA ASN A 27 -18.01 -6.71 -4.16
C ASN A 27 -16.83 -5.72 -4.17
N GLU A 28 -15.91 -5.87 -5.12
CA GLU A 28 -14.70 -5.04 -5.18
C GLU A 28 -15.02 -3.54 -5.22
N ALA A 29 -16.03 -3.12 -5.98
CA ALA A 29 -16.40 -1.70 -6.05
C ALA A 29 -16.80 -1.13 -4.67
N ARG A 30 -17.61 -1.87 -3.91
CA ARG A 30 -17.97 -1.48 -2.54
C ARG A 30 -16.79 -1.56 -1.57
N ILE A 31 -15.92 -2.56 -1.72
CA ILE A 31 -14.70 -2.68 -0.91
C ILE A 31 -13.81 -1.46 -1.10
N LEU A 32 -13.58 -1.02 -2.33
CA LEU A 32 -12.73 0.12 -2.62
C LEU A 32 -13.36 1.44 -2.15
N ASP A 33 -14.67 1.61 -2.32
CA ASP A 33 -15.38 2.83 -1.90
C ASP A 33 -15.51 2.94 -0.37
N GLU A 34 -16.20 1.98 0.26
CA GLU A 34 -16.45 2.01 1.70
C GLU A 34 -15.17 1.71 2.50
N GLY A 35 -14.30 0.82 2.02
CA GLY A 35 -13.00 0.57 2.61
C GLY A 35 -12.05 1.75 2.45
N GLY A 36 -12.13 2.48 1.34
CA GLY A 36 -11.40 3.73 1.12
C GLY A 36 -11.81 4.81 2.12
N ALA A 37 -13.11 4.96 2.38
CA ALA A 37 -13.61 5.88 3.41
C ALA A 37 -13.14 5.50 4.82
N LEU A 38 -13.13 4.21 5.15
CA LEU A 38 -12.56 3.72 6.42
C LEU A 38 -11.06 4.02 6.52
N LEU A 39 -10.31 3.83 5.43
CA LEU A 39 -8.88 4.12 5.39
C LEU A 39 -8.60 5.63 5.50
N ALA A 40 -9.40 6.46 4.85
CA ALA A 40 -9.30 7.92 4.96
C ALA A 40 -9.42 8.38 6.41
N ALA A 41 -10.41 7.85 7.16
CA ALA A 41 -10.55 8.12 8.58
C ALA A 41 -9.36 7.63 9.42
N LEU A 42 -8.70 6.54 9.02
CA LEU A 42 -7.49 6.04 9.70
C LEU A 42 -6.29 6.96 9.48
N VAL A 43 -6.13 7.53 8.29
CA VAL A 43 -4.95 8.35 7.93
C VAL A 43 -5.18 9.86 8.09
N GLU A 44 -6.40 10.28 8.47
CA GLU A 44 -6.74 11.69 8.72
C GLU A 44 -5.90 12.31 9.85
N HIS A 45 -5.55 11.51 10.86
CA HIS A 45 -4.73 11.93 11.98
C HIS A 45 -3.55 10.98 12.17
N ASP A 46 -2.38 11.59 12.32
CA ASP A 46 -1.10 10.88 12.42
C ASP A 46 -0.59 10.85 13.87
N ASP A 47 -1.42 10.32 14.76
CA ASP A 47 -1.19 10.26 16.20
C ASP A 47 -1.16 8.83 16.76
N TRP A 48 -1.14 7.82 15.88
CA TRP A 48 -1.36 6.43 16.25
C TRP A 48 -0.29 5.44 15.82
N LEU A 49 0.45 5.71 14.74
CA LEU A 49 1.44 4.77 14.20
C LEU A 49 2.64 4.70 15.15
N PRO A 50 2.95 3.53 15.76
CA PRO A 50 4.09 3.43 16.65
C PRO A 50 5.42 3.70 15.91
N ASP A 51 6.35 4.40 16.55
CA ASP A 51 7.65 4.75 15.96
C ASP A 51 8.42 3.55 15.39
N ALA A 52 8.28 2.37 16.01
CA ALA A 52 8.92 1.13 15.55
C ALA A 52 8.47 0.68 14.15
N PHE A 53 7.28 1.11 13.70
CA PHE A 53 6.74 0.86 12.37
C PHE A 53 6.84 2.08 11.45
N ALA A 54 7.57 3.12 11.87
CA ALA A 54 7.77 4.36 11.13
C ALA A 54 9.26 4.62 10.80
N GLN A 55 10.16 3.70 11.16
CA GLN A 55 11.59 3.87 10.94
C GLN A 55 11.98 3.66 9.47
N PRO A 56 12.66 4.63 8.82
CA PRO A 56 13.17 4.43 7.48
C PRO A 56 14.41 3.52 7.50
N ASP A 57 14.80 3.03 6.33
CA ASP A 57 16.11 2.43 6.11
C ASP A 57 16.83 3.17 4.98
N PRO A 58 18.14 3.44 5.11
CA PRO A 58 18.87 4.26 4.15
C PRO A 58 19.01 3.61 2.77
N ALA A 59 18.92 2.28 2.65
CA ALA A 59 19.16 1.56 1.42
C ALA A 59 17.86 1.20 0.67
N ARG A 60 16.74 1.07 1.37
CA ARG A 60 15.46 0.63 0.76
C ARG A 60 14.25 1.10 1.57
N TYR A 61 13.12 1.22 0.90
CA TYR A 61 11.84 1.42 1.56
C TYR A 61 11.48 0.21 2.41
N ARG A 62 10.74 0.45 3.50
CA ARG A 62 10.35 -0.58 4.47
C ARG A 62 8.85 -0.87 4.37
N GLN A 63 8.52 -2.11 4.66
CA GLN A 63 7.14 -2.65 4.63
C GLN A 63 6.88 -3.34 5.96
N TYR A 64 6.25 -2.63 6.90
CA TYR A 64 5.97 -3.14 8.23
C TYR A 64 4.55 -3.69 8.30
N LEU A 65 4.39 -5.00 8.52
CA LEU A 65 3.09 -5.60 8.75
C LEU A 65 2.51 -5.09 10.07
N LEU A 66 1.34 -4.46 10.01
CA LEU A 66 0.61 -3.96 11.18
C LEU A 66 -0.49 -4.93 11.62
N TYR A 67 -1.22 -5.50 10.65
CA TYR A 67 -2.31 -6.43 10.88
C TYR A 67 -2.43 -7.42 9.72
N LEU A 68 -2.74 -8.67 10.05
CA LEU A 68 -3.14 -9.70 9.09
C LEU A 68 -4.46 -10.30 9.57
N ASP A 69 -5.46 -10.30 8.69
CA ASP A 69 -6.72 -10.99 8.94
C ASP A 69 -6.49 -12.50 9.10
N PRO A 70 -7.11 -13.18 10.09
CA PRO A 70 -6.89 -14.61 10.31
C PRO A 70 -7.23 -15.51 9.13
N ASP A 71 -8.20 -15.11 8.30
CA ASP A 71 -8.59 -15.83 7.08
C ASP A 71 -7.81 -15.33 5.84
N GLU A 72 -6.75 -14.55 6.07
CA GLU A 72 -5.93 -13.86 5.07
C GLU A 72 -6.75 -13.03 4.06
N ARG A 73 -7.95 -12.55 4.44
CA ARG A 73 -8.82 -11.73 3.57
C ARG A 73 -8.24 -10.35 3.28
N PHE A 74 -7.45 -9.81 4.20
CA PHE A 74 -6.67 -8.60 3.99
C PHE A 74 -5.46 -8.50 4.92
N SER A 75 -4.50 -7.65 4.54
CA SER A 75 -3.40 -7.22 5.40
C SER A 75 -3.27 -5.70 5.39
N VAL A 76 -2.78 -5.14 6.50
CA VAL A 76 -2.51 -3.71 6.69
C VAL A 76 -1.02 -3.52 6.92
N VAL A 77 -0.38 -2.65 6.13
CA VAL A 77 1.07 -2.48 6.08
C VAL A 77 1.41 -0.99 6.14
N SER A 78 2.37 -0.62 6.98
CA SER A 78 3.01 0.70 6.88
C SER A 78 4.16 0.65 5.89
N PHE A 79 4.06 1.43 4.82
CA PHE A 79 5.13 1.67 3.88
C PHE A 79 5.90 2.92 4.30
N VAL A 80 7.18 2.76 4.60
CA VAL A 80 8.05 3.85 5.03
C VAL A 80 9.07 4.13 3.94
N TRP A 81 8.98 5.34 3.40
CA TRP A 81 9.84 5.82 2.33
C TRP A 81 10.90 6.74 2.92
N GLY A 82 12.17 6.32 2.85
CA GLY A 82 13.29 7.23 3.02
C GLY A 82 13.33 8.29 1.91
N PRO A 83 14.15 9.35 2.06
CA PRO A 83 14.23 10.42 1.08
C PRO A 83 14.61 9.90 -0.32
N GLY A 84 13.83 10.30 -1.34
CA GLY A 84 14.03 9.94 -2.76
C GLY A 84 13.81 8.47 -3.12
N GLN A 85 13.31 7.64 -2.19
CA GLN A 85 13.14 6.20 -2.46
C GLN A 85 12.00 5.92 -3.44
N THR A 86 12.20 4.90 -4.27
CA THR A 86 11.30 4.51 -5.37
C THR A 86 11.14 3.00 -5.43
N THR A 87 9.94 2.51 -5.75
CA THR A 87 9.70 1.10 -6.08
C THR A 87 10.17 0.80 -7.51
N PRO A 88 10.44 -0.47 -7.87
CA PRO A 88 10.34 -0.88 -9.27
C PRO A 88 8.90 -0.69 -9.79
N ILE A 89 8.70 -0.79 -11.11
CA ILE A 89 7.35 -0.94 -11.67
C ILE A 89 6.87 -2.33 -11.24
N HIS A 90 5.66 -2.43 -10.70
CA HIS A 90 5.17 -3.69 -10.13
C HIS A 90 3.65 -3.76 -10.17
N ASN A 91 3.12 -4.96 -9.99
CA ASN A 91 1.69 -5.22 -9.82
C ASN A 91 1.34 -5.76 -8.43
N HIS A 92 0.05 -5.99 -8.16
CA HIS A 92 -0.45 -6.48 -6.86
C HIS A 92 -1.25 -7.77 -6.97
N THR A 93 -1.90 -8.03 -8.11
CA THR A 93 -2.76 -9.20 -8.39
C THR A 93 -4.02 -9.32 -7.54
N VAL A 94 -4.23 -8.40 -6.59
CA VAL A 94 -5.40 -8.31 -5.69
C VAL A 94 -5.85 -6.86 -5.62
N TRP A 95 -7.02 -6.59 -5.05
CA TRP A 95 -7.41 -5.22 -4.73
C TRP A 95 -6.47 -4.62 -3.67
N GLY A 96 -6.23 -3.33 -3.77
CA GLY A 96 -5.41 -2.55 -2.85
C GLY A 96 -5.95 -1.14 -2.64
N LEU A 97 -5.78 -0.64 -1.43
CA LEU A 97 -6.04 0.74 -1.03
C LEU A 97 -4.77 1.31 -0.41
N ILE A 98 -4.41 2.52 -0.81
CA ILE A 98 -3.23 3.25 -0.34
C ILE A 98 -3.73 4.54 0.28
N GLY A 99 -3.45 4.76 1.57
CA GLY A 99 -3.79 5.98 2.28
C GLY A 99 -2.54 6.70 2.74
N MET A 100 -2.38 7.96 2.32
CA MET A 100 -1.19 8.73 2.67
C MET A 100 -1.31 9.24 4.11
N LEU A 101 -0.35 8.91 4.98
CA LEU A 101 -0.37 9.31 6.40
C LEU A 101 0.45 10.58 6.66
N ARG A 102 1.69 10.64 6.18
CA ARG A 102 2.57 11.82 6.32
C ARG A 102 3.55 11.94 5.16
N GLY A 103 3.93 13.17 4.83
CA GLY A 103 4.77 13.45 3.66
C GLY A 103 3.96 13.40 2.38
N GLY A 104 4.42 12.68 1.36
CA GLY A 104 3.68 12.48 0.12
C GLY A 104 4.39 11.53 -0.83
N GLU A 105 3.67 10.99 -1.80
CA GLU A 105 4.20 10.08 -2.81
C GLU A 105 3.65 10.40 -4.20
N PHE A 106 4.43 10.07 -5.23
CA PHE A 106 3.97 10.05 -6.61
C PHE A 106 3.68 8.60 -7.03
N SER A 107 2.45 8.35 -7.47
CA SER A 107 2.01 7.10 -8.11
C SER A 107 1.95 7.33 -9.62
N GLN A 108 2.87 6.71 -10.37
CA GLN A 108 2.83 6.70 -11.85
C GLN A 108 2.18 5.40 -12.32
N PRO A 109 0.97 5.43 -12.90
CA PRO A 109 0.36 4.26 -13.53
C PRO A 109 1.09 3.88 -14.81
N TYR A 110 1.12 2.58 -15.10
CA TYR A 110 1.71 1.99 -16.30
C TYR A 110 0.73 1.07 -17.02
N ARG A 111 0.87 1.01 -18.34
CA ARG A 111 0.28 -0.01 -19.21
C ARG A 111 1.39 -0.69 -20.00
N PHE A 112 1.07 -1.79 -20.67
CA PHE A 112 2.01 -2.44 -21.59
C PHE A 112 1.75 -1.99 -23.02
N ASP A 113 2.81 -1.77 -23.80
CA ASP A 113 2.71 -1.62 -25.25
C ASP A 113 2.58 -2.97 -25.96
N GLU A 114 2.54 -2.96 -27.30
CA GLU A 114 2.42 -4.17 -28.12
C GLU A 114 3.59 -5.15 -27.95
N ALA A 115 4.76 -4.66 -27.55
CA ALA A 115 5.95 -5.46 -27.28
C ALA A 115 6.02 -5.98 -25.84
N GLY A 116 5.01 -5.66 -25.00
CA GLY A 116 4.97 -6.04 -23.60
C GLY A 116 5.85 -5.16 -22.70
N LYS A 117 6.34 -4.02 -23.19
CA LYS A 117 7.16 -3.08 -22.40
C LYS A 117 6.25 -2.18 -21.56
N PRO A 118 6.57 -1.94 -20.28
CA PRO A 118 5.81 -0.99 -19.47
C PRO A 118 6.04 0.44 -19.97
N VAL A 119 4.96 1.17 -20.23
CA VAL A 119 4.96 2.58 -20.59
C VAL A 119 3.99 3.36 -19.67
N PRO A 120 4.32 4.62 -19.29
CA PRO A 120 3.43 5.44 -18.47
C PRO A 120 2.02 5.56 -19.08
N ALA A 121 1.01 5.46 -18.22
CA ALA A 121 -0.40 5.53 -18.60
C ALA A 121 -1.08 6.74 -17.96
N GLY A 122 -0.92 7.91 -18.58
CA GLY A 122 -1.41 9.18 -18.00
C GLY A 122 -0.37 9.85 -17.10
N GLU A 123 -0.80 10.90 -16.40
CA GLU A 123 0.06 11.65 -15.49
C GLU A 123 0.24 10.92 -14.15
N ALA A 124 1.39 11.15 -13.51
CA ALA A 124 1.59 10.69 -12.14
C ALA A 124 0.64 11.44 -11.19
N VAL A 125 0.01 10.69 -10.30
CA VAL A 125 -0.83 11.23 -9.23
C VAL A 125 0.05 11.50 -8.02
N ARG A 126 -0.06 12.70 -7.42
CA ARG A 126 0.58 13.00 -6.15
C ARG A 126 -0.41 12.77 -5.02
N LEU A 127 -0.10 11.84 -4.12
CA LEU A 127 -0.87 11.60 -2.90
C LEU A 127 -0.35 12.47 -1.76
N GLN A 128 -1.27 13.21 -1.14
CA GLN A 128 -1.07 14.05 0.04
C GLN A 128 -1.73 13.43 1.27
N PRO A 129 -1.30 13.78 2.51
CA PRO A 129 -1.86 13.20 3.73
C PRO A 129 -3.39 13.28 3.77
N GLY A 130 -4.03 12.17 4.12
CA GLY A 130 -5.49 12.01 4.11
C GLY A 130 -6.08 11.52 2.77
N GLU A 131 -5.34 11.62 1.66
CA GLU A 131 -5.80 11.16 0.34
C GLU A 131 -5.65 9.65 0.18
N ILE A 132 -6.59 9.05 -0.58
CA ILE A 132 -6.68 7.62 -0.85
C ILE A 132 -6.57 7.35 -2.34
N GLU A 133 -5.80 6.33 -2.72
CA GLU A 133 -5.75 5.74 -4.06
C GLU A 133 -6.15 4.25 -4.00
N ALA A 134 -6.73 3.75 -5.08
CA ALA A 134 -7.10 2.34 -5.22
C ALA A 134 -6.39 1.70 -6.42
N VAL A 135 -5.98 0.45 -6.26
CA VAL A 135 -5.40 -0.40 -7.31
C VAL A 135 -6.11 -1.74 -7.34
N SER A 136 -6.27 -2.33 -8.53
CA SER A 136 -6.67 -3.73 -8.68
C SER A 136 -6.44 -4.20 -10.12
N PRO A 137 -6.38 -5.51 -10.37
CA PRO A 137 -6.36 -6.05 -11.74
C PRO A 137 -7.46 -5.49 -12.65
N ARG A 138 -8.61 -5.10 -12.08
CA ARG A 138 -9.78 -4.59 -12.82
C ARG A 138 -9.67 -3.11 -13.15
N ILE A 139 -9.09 -2.28 -12.28
CA ILE A 139 -9.09 -0.81 -12.44
C ILE A 139 -7.73 -0.23 -12.85
N GLY A 140 -6.68 -1.03 -12.79
CA GLY A 140 -5.30 -0.59 -12.97
C GLY A 140 -4.46 -1.12 -11.81
N ASP A 141 -3.50 -1.99 -12.12
CA ASP A 141 -2.73 -2.72 -11.11
C ASP A 141 -1.23 -2.44 -11.17
N VAL A 142 -0.75 -1.81 -12.25
CA VAL A 142 0.67 -1.66 -12.51
C VAL A 142 1.08 -0.22 -12.31
N HIS A 143 1.97 0.03 -11.36
CA HIS A 143 2.47 1.37 -11.10
C HIS A 143 3.91 1.38 -10.56
N ARG A 144 4.47 2.59 -10.48
CA ARG A 144 5.70 2.91 -9.76
C ARG A 144 5.35 3.97 -8.72
N VAL A 145 5.77 3.74 -7.47
CA VAL A 145 5.60 4.71 -6.38
C VAL A 145 6.96 5.29 -6.01
N THR A 146 7.01 6.59 -5.80
CA THR A 146 8.22 7.33 -5.42
C THR A 146 7.90 8.31 -4.30
N ASN A 147 8.76 8.39 -3.30
CA ASN A 147 8.66 9.44 -2.28
C ASN A 147 8.68 10.81 -2.98
N ALA A 148 7.71 11.67 -2.67
CA ALA A 148 7.63 12.99 -3.28
C ALA A 148 8.71 13.97 -2.75
N PHE A 149 9.53 13.52 -1.80
CA PHE A 149 10.53 14.32 -1.12
C PHE A 149 11.91 13.63 -1.14
N ASP A 150 12.95 14.41 -1.45
CA ASP A 150 14.35 13.98 -1.48
C ASP A 150 15.10 14.26 -0.17
N ASP A 151 14.44 14.89 0.81
CA ASP A 151 15.02 15.35 2.06
C ASP A 151 14.26 14.91 3.33
N GLN A 152 13.09 14.27 3.19
CA GLN A 152 12.29 13.81 4.32
C GLN A 152 11.62 12.45 4.09
N VAL A 153 11.23 11.82 5.20
CA VAL A 153 10.49 10.56 5.20
C VAL A 153 9.02 10.79 4.86
N SER A 154 8.45 9.89 4.07
CA SER A 154 7.02 9.79 3.83
C SER A 154 6.51 8.43 4.31
N ILE A 155 5.25 8.36 4.73
CA ILE A 155 4.60 7.10 5.16
C ILE A 155 3.19 7.02 4.60
N SER A 156 2.90 5.92 3.94
CA SER A 156 1.55 5.53 3.51
C SER A 156 1.13 4.22 4.18
N ILE A 157 -0.16 4.07 4.42
CA ILE A 157 -0.78 2.87 4.96
C ILE A 157 -1.45 2.13 3.81
N HIS A 158 -0.96 0.92 3.55
CA HIS A 158 -1.43 0.07 2.47
C HIS A 158 -2.31 -1.04 3.02
N VAL A 159 -3.39 -1.31 2.30
CA VAL A 159 -4.34 -2.37 2.62
C VAL A 159 -4.53 -3.20 1.38
N TYR A 160 -4.33 -4.51 1.47
CA TYR A 160 -4.43 -5.41 0.32
C TYR A 160 -5.33 -6.60 0.63
N GLY A 161 -6.06 -7.07 -0.37
CA GLY A 161 -6.99 -8.21 -0.29
C GLY A 161 -6.36 -9.60 -0.15
N ALA A 162 -5.21 -9.69 0.53
CA ALA A 162 -4.48 -10.92 0.79
C ALA A 162 -3.42 -10.69 1.89
N ASN A 163 -2.72 -11.75 2.28
CA ASN A 163 -1.40 -11.66 2.90
C ASN A 163 -0.36 -11.19 1.88
N ILE A 164 -0.25 -9.87 1.66
CA ILE A 164 0.54 -9.31 0.54
C ILE A 164 2.01 -9.73 0.57
N GLY A 165 2.57 -9.97 1.75
CA GLY A 165 3.96 -10.41 1.92
C GLY A 165 4.24 -11.82 1.38
N LYS A 166 3.19 -12.61 1.10
CA LYS A 166 3.29 -13.96 0.51
C LYS A 166 2.75 -14.05 -0.92
N VAL A 167 2.14 -12.99 -1.46
CA VAL A 167 1.58 -13.01 -2.81
C VAL A 167 2.70 -13.08 -3.84
N GLU A 168 2.66 -14.09 -4.71
CA GLU A 168 3.51 -14.18 -5.90
C GLU A 168 2.99 -13.23 -6.97
N ARG A 169 3.82 -12.25 -7.31
CA ARG A 169 3.50 -11.18 -8.25
C ARG A 169 4.73 -10.82 -9.07
N ALA A 170 4.69 -9.71 -9.81
CA ALA A 170 5.75 -9.35 -10.75
C ALA A 170 6.29 -7.95 -10.51
N VAL A 171 7.59 -7.81 -10.76
CA VAL A 171 8.23 -6.52 -11.04
C VAL A 171 8.63 -6.47 -12.51
N TYR A 172 8.55 -5.28 -13.09
CA TYR A 172 8.82 -5.00 -14.49
C TYR A 172 9.99 -4.02 -14.56
N LEU A 173 11.01 -4.37 -15.34
CA LEU A 173 12.11 -3.46 -15.64
C LEU A 173 11.73 -2.57 -16.83
N ASP A 174 12.42 -1.44 -16.95
CA ASP A 174 12.18 -0.47 -18.03
C ASP A 174 12.47 -1.06 -19.42
N ASP A 175 13.22 -2.17 -19.53
CA ASP A 175 13.47 -2.88 -20.79
C ASP A 175 12.39 -3.93 -21.14
N GLY A 176 11.36 -4.09 -20.30
CA GLY A 176 10.30 -5.09 -20.47
C GLY A 176 10.57 -6.43 -19.77
N THR A 177 11.74 -6.61 -19.14
CA THR A 177 12.02 -7.83 -18.35
C THR A 177 11.04 -7.96 -17.19
N VAL A 178 10.38 -9.12 -17.10
CA VAL A 178 9.49 -9.49 -16.01
C VAL A 178 10.23 -10.39 -15.02
N LYS A 179 10.17 -10.07 -13.73
CA LYS A 179 10.74 -10.92 -12.67
C LYS A 179 9.66 -11.28 -11.63
N PRO A 180 9.55 -12.56 -11.23
CA PRO A 180 8.75 -12.93 -10.08
C PRO A 180 9.19 -12.19 -8.82
N PHE A 181 8.23 -11.82 -7.99
CA PHE A 181 8.42 -11.01 -6.80
C PHE A 181 7.47 -11.45 -5.69
N VAL A 182 8.03 -11.57 -4.49
CA VAL A 182 7.32 -11.73 -3.23
C VAL A 182 7.95 -10.71 -2.29
N SER A 183 7.16 -9.81 -1.70
CA SER A 183 7.70 -8.68 -0.94
C SER A 183 8.27 -9.07 0.43
N GLY A 184 7.69 -10.08 1.09
CA GLY A 184 7.94 -10.33 2.51
C GLY A 184 7.53 -9.12 3.38
N TYR A 185 8.03 -9.11 4.61
CA TYR A 185 7.84 -8.00 5.56
C TYR A 185 9.17 -7.63 6.23
N SER A 186 9.32 -6.36 6.59
CA SER A 186 10.53 -5.83 7.24
C SER A 186 10.65 -6.19 8.72
N ASN A 187 9.54 -6.60 9.34
CA ASN A 187 9.44 -7.01 10.75
C ASN A 187 9.15 -8.52 10.92
N ALA A 188 9.47 -9.33 9.91
CA ALA A 188 9.42 -10.78 9.99
C ALA A 188 10.67 -11.36 10.69
#